data_AF-A0A9E0JAL5-F1
#
_entry.id   AF-A0A9E0JAL5-F1
#
_cell.length_a   1.000
_cell.length_b   1.000
_cell.length_c   1.000
_cell.angle_alpha   90.00
_cell.angle_beta   90.00
_cell.angle_gamma   90.00
#
_symmetry.space_group_name_H-M   'P 1'
#
loop_
_entity.id
_entity.type
_entity.pdbx_description
1 polymer ?
#
loop_
_entity_poly.entity_id
_entity_poly.type
_entity_poly.pdbx_seq_one_letter_code
_entity_poly.pdbx_strand_id
1 'polypeptide(L)'
;MASSISSLGLGSDGVLSYDIIDKLKAVDEKTQLDPIDAKLTTNQSKKTDLSVLTTLTASLKSETSTLADEMSYLKRTTTVSNTAVSVTASSGSAIQDFSIHVESLAQRDIYQSNAFALETSTFGGSTTTPAGTVIAPIATPTQGQSTVVGVTESATLDFDVADMIAGDSITIGGLTLSATGNMTQAEVVAAFANLTDGATAGNAVANGTWSGTLSGFSSGAASGTSLTFTSSTSNTDVADLLVSSSGTIAAPLMTTTDGVTPVLGTTESASVAFNAADMSYGDSITIGGLTLTATGKMTQAEVVAAFANLSAGATAGNTVANGAWSGTLTGFNSGPVSGSSLTFTSTTANANVADLAVSATQEVGGTATVPSSYTFSLTLDGKTYDLDMTSGTTLTQFKDMINDKTEGKINASIINVGGANPYRLVIKSAETGESN
;
A
#
# COMPACT_ATOMS: atom_id res chain seq x y z
N MET A 1 48.26 40.91 -135.12
CA MET A 1 47.00 40.18 -135.04
C MET A 1 46.47 40.32 -133.62
N ALA A 2 45.87 41.48 -133.31
CA ALA A 2 45.12 41.64 -132.07
C ALA A 2 43.73 41.09 -132.34
N SER A 3 43.36 39.97 -131.72
CA SER A 3 41.95 39.55 -131.70
C SER A 3 41.18 40.61 -130.94
N SER A 4 40.49 41.48 -131.67
CA SER A 4 39.60 42.47 -131.11
C SER A 4 38.44 41.74 -130.44
N ILE A 5 38.17 42.04 -129.17
CA ILE A 5 36.89 41.70 -128.53
C ILE A 5 35.79 42.23 -129.45
N SER A 6 35.00 41.32 -130.02
CA SER A 6 34.00 41.64 -131.05
C SER A 6 32.71 42.20 -130.45
N SER A 7 32.48 42.02 -129.15
CA SER A 7 31.32 42.56 -128.43
C SER A 7 31.57 42.47 -126.92
N LEU A 8 31.23 43.54 -126.20
CA LEU A 8 31.10 43.57 -124.74
C LEU A 8 29.61 43.52 -124.43
N GLY A 9 29.10 42.33 -124.11
CA GLY A 9 27.69 42.10 -123.80
C GLY A 9 27.50 41.69 -122.35
N LEU A 10 26.54 42.30 -121.65
CA LEU A 10 26.05 41.83 -120.36
C LEU A 10 24.84 40.91 -120.61
N GLY A 11 24.90 39.66 -120.13
CA GLY A 11 23.78 38.71 -120.19
C GLY A 11 23.59 37.98 -121.53
N SER A 12 24.64 37.82 -122.34
CA SER A 12 24.51 37.59 -123.78
C SER A 12 24.14 36.18 -124.27
N ASP A 13 23.90 35.16 -123.44
CA ASP A 13 23.56 33.80 -123.96
C ASP A 13 22.72 32.92 -123.02
N GLY A 14 22.15 33.46 -121.94
CA GLY A 14 21.41 32.67 -120.95
C GLY A 14 20.11 33.34 -120.50
N VAL A 15 18.98 32.70 -120.77
CA VAL A 15 17.70 33.04 -120.12
C VAL A 15 17.80 32.79 -118.61
N LEU A 16 17.13 33.62 -117.81
CA LEU A 16 17.10 33.49 -116.35
C LEU A 16 16.70 32.06 -115.95
N SER A 17 17.59 31.38 -115.23
CA SER A 17 17.36 30.03 -114.70
C SER A 17 17.53 30.04 -113.18
N TYR A 18 16.90 29.08 -112.50
CA TYR A 18 17.05 28.94 -111.04
C TYR A 18 18.52 28.76 -110.62
N ASP A 19 19.33 28.05 -111.42
CA ASP A 19 20.76 27.86 -111.15
C ASP A 19 21.57 29.17 -111.19
N ILE A 20 21.25 30.09 -112.12
CA ILE A 20 21.91 31.40 -112.18
C ILE A 20 21.47 32.29 -110.99
N ILE A 21 20.19 32.24 -110.62
CA ILE A 21 19.67 32.95 -109.43
C ILE A 21 20.37 32.45 -108.17
N ASP A 22 20.50 31.13 -108.01
CA ASP A 22 21.18 30.53 -106.86
C ASP A 22 22.67 30.91 -106.81
N LYS A 23 23.35 30.95 -107.96
CA LYS A 23 24.74 31.44 -108.04
C LYS A 23 24.88 32.91 -107.65
N LEU A 24 23.99 33.79 -108.16
CA LEU A 24 24.01 35.21 -107.82
C LEU A 24 23.65 35.44 -106.35
N LYS A 25 22.66 34.70 -105.83
CA LYS A 25 22.30 34.71 -104.42
C LYS A 25 23.46 34.24 -103.54
N ALA A 26 24.13 33.15 -103.90
CA ALA A 26 25.29 32.66 -103.16
C ALA A 26 26.44 33.67 -103.16
N VAL A 27 26.67 34.39 -104.27
CA VAL A 27 27.66 35.48 -104.32
C VAL A 27 27.25 36.65 -103.42
N ASP A 28 26.00 37.10 -103.47
CA ASP A 28 25.52 38.21 -102.65
C ASP A 28 25.51 37.86 -101.15
N GLU A 29 25.00 36.68 -100.79
CA GLU A 29 25.07 36.11 -99.43
C GLU A 29 26.52 36.06 -98.95
N LYS A 30 27.44 35.53 -99.76
CA LYS A 30 28.87 35.49 -99.41
C LYS A 30 29.46 36.87 -99.20
N THR A 31 29.13 37.84 -100.06
CA THR A 31 29.70 39.19 -100.00
C THR A 31 29.21 39.96 -98.77
N GLN A 32 27.97 39.70 -98.34
CA GLN A 32 27.37 40.34 -97.16
C GLN A 32 27.69 39.60 -95.85
N LEU A 33 27.74 38.26 -95.86
CA LEU A 33 27.87 37.43 -94.65
C LEU A 33 29.32 37.12 -94.28
N ASP A 34 30.22 36.83 -95.24
CA ASP A 34 31.63 36.47 -94.93
C ASP A 34 32.33 37.52 -94.03
N PRO A 35 32.17 38.85 -94.26
CA PRO A 35 32.79 39.85 -93.39
C PRO A 35 32.20 39.86 -91.97
N ILE A 36 30.92 39.50 -91.82
CA ILE A 36 30.23 39.40 -90.52
C ILE A 36 30.70 38.14 -89.80
N ASP A 37 30.76 37.00 -90.49
CA ASP A 37 31.27 35.74 -89.96
C ASP A 37 32.73 35.88 -89.52
N ALA A 38 33.58 36.53 -90.33
CA ALA A 38 34.96 36.81 -89.96
C ALA A 38 35.07 37.69 -88.70
N LYS A 39 34.21 38.71 -88.55
CA LYS A 39 34.13 39.53 -87.32
C LYS A 39 33.63 38.73 -86.14
N LEU A 40 32.66 37.84 -86.33
CA LEU A 40 32.13 36.97 -85.29
C LEU A 40 33.21 36.00 -84.78
N THR A 41 33.93 35.32 -85.69
CA THR A 41 35.06 34.47 -85.35
C THR A 41 36.15 35.24 -84.62
N THR A 42 36.52 36.43 -85.13
CA THR A 42 37.52 37.29 -84.47
C THR A 42 37.09 37.69 -83.06
N ASN A 43 35.83 38.07 -82.86
CA ASN A 43 35.30 38.46 -81.54
C ASN A 43 35.20 37.26 -80.60
N GLN A 44 34.91 36.06 -81.10
CA GLN A 44 34.93 34.84 -80.30
C GLN A 44 36.35 34.51 -79.82
N SER A 45 37.36 34.60 -80.68
CA SER A 45 38.77 34.43 -80.27
C SER A 45 39.17 35.47 -79.22
N LYS A 46 38.84 36.76 -79.43
CA LYS A 46 39.11 37.82 -78.45
C LYS A 46 38.43 37.58 -77.10
N LYS A 47 37.21 37.06 -77.08
CA LYS A 47 36.50 36.69 -75.83
C LYS A 47 37.22 35.56 -75.10
N THR A 48 37.66 34.53 -75.82
CA THR A 48 38.44 33.42 -75.25
C THR A 48 39.74 33.93 -74.66
N ASP A 49 40.50 34.73 -75.40
CA ASP A 49 41.78 35.29 -74.93
C ASP A 49 41.59 36.21 -73.71
N LEU A 50 40.56 37.05 -73.72
CA LEU A 50 40.23 37.92 -72.59
C LEU A 50 39.83 37.11 -71.36
N SER A 51 39.13 35.98 -71.52
CA SER A 51 38.80 35.08 -70.43
C SER A 51 40.07 34.50 -69.81
N VAL A 52 41.02 34.03 -70.63
CA VAL A 52 42.32 33.52 -70.17
C VAL A 52 43.09 34.60 -69.42
N LEU A 53 43.18 35.81 -69.97
CA LEU A 53 43.87 36.93 -69.33
C LEU A 53 43.21 37.32 -68.00
N THR A 54 41.87 37.30 -67.93
CA THR A 54 41.12 37.59 -66.70
C THR A 54 41.42 36.55 -65.63
N THR A 55 41.45 35.26 -65.99
CA THR A 55 41.81 34.18 -65.06
C THR A 55 43.25 34.33 -64.55
N LEU A 56 44.22 34.57 -65.45
CA LEU A 56 45.62 34.76 -65.06
C LEU A 56 45.79 36.00 -64.15
N THR A 57 45.09 37.09 -64.44
CA THR A 57 45.12 38.31 -63.61
C THR A 57 44.49 38.07 -62.24
N ALA A 58 43.41 37.28 -62.17
CA ALA A 58 42.79 36.90 -60.90
C ALA A 58 43.73 36.02 -60.06
N SER A 59 44.43 35.07 -60.67
CA SER A 59 45.46 34.25 -60.00
C SER A 59 46.59 35.12 -59.46
N LEU A 60 47.16 36.00 -60.29
CA LEU A 60 48.22 36.91 -59.86
C LEU A 60 47.76 37.82 -58.71
N LYS A 61 46.53 38.36 -58.79
CA LYS A 61 45.94 39.17 -57.72
C LYS A 61 45.82 38.37 -56.41
N SER A 62 45.42 37.10 -56.47
CA SER A 62 45.30 36.25 -55.29
C SER A 62 46.65 36.06 -54.61
N GLU A 63 47.68 35.69 -55.37
CA GLU A 63 49.04 35.47 -54.85
C GLU A 63 49.65 36.76 -54.27
N THR A 64 49.50 37.88 -54.99
CA THR A 64 50.01 39.18 -54.53
C THR A 64 49.26 39.70 -53.30
N SER A 65 47.95 39.44 -53.19
CA SER A 65 47.17 39.81 -52.01
C SER A 65 47.60 39.03 -50.75
N THR A 66 48.07 37.79 -50.89
CA THR A 66 48.64 37.04 -49.75
C THR A 66 49.97 37.63 -49.29
N LEU A 67 50.82 38.07 -50.22
CA LEU A 67 52.08 38.75 -49.89
C LEU A 67 51.89 40.16 -49.31
N ALA A 68 50.80 40.84 -49.67
CA ALA A 68 50.49 42.17 -49.15
C ALA A 68 49.98 42.16 -47.69
N ASP A 69 49.66 40.99 -47.14
CA ASP A 69 49.19 40.86 -45.76
C ASP A 69 50.36 40.91 -44.75
N GLU A 70 50.52 42.06 -44.11
CA GLU A 70 51.56 42.29 -43.09
C GLU A 70 51.48 41.28 -41.92
N MET A 71 50.28 40.79 -41.56
CA MET A 71 50.10 39.81 -40.48
C MET A 71 50.70 38.45 -40.81
N SER A 72 50.92 38.15 -42.10
CA SER A 72 51.59 36.92 -42.53
C SER A 72 53.08 36.92 -42.18
N TYR A 73 53.72 38.09 -42.05
CA TYR A 73 55.11 38.22 -41.62
C TYR A 73 55.30 38.24 -40.11
N LEU A 74 54.21 38.39 -39.36
CA LEU A 74 54.19 38.43 -37.90
C LEU A 74 53.73 37.10 -37.28
N LYS A 75 53.60 36.04 -38.09
CA LYS A 75 53.19 34.70 -37.63
C LYS A 75 54.08 34.20 -36.50
N ARG A 76 53.46 33.54 -35.52
CA ARG A 76 54.12 32.96 -34.35
C ARG A 76 53.99 31.45 -34.37
N THR A 77 55.07 30.77 -34.00
CA THR A 77 55.08 29.34 -33.73
C THR A 77 55.19 29.14 -32.22
N THR A 78 54.49 28.15 -31.70
CA THR A 78 54.52 27.77 -30.30
C THR A 78 55.18 26.41 -30.16
N THR A 79 55.98 26.25 -29.12
CA THR A 79 56.56 24.97 -28.71
C THR A 79 56.16 24.73 -27.26
N VAL A 80 55.58 23.58 -26.99
CA VAL A 80 55.19 23.19 -25.62
C VAL A 80 56.07 22.01 -25.21
N SER A 81 56.54 22.02 -23.97
CA SER A 81 57.49 21.03 -23.44
C SER A 81 56.87 19.63 -23.23
N ASN A 82 55.53 19.53 -23.18
CA ASN A 82 54.80 18.29 -22.99
C ASN A 82 53.42 18.36 -23.68
N THR A 83 52.63 17.29 -23.56
CA THR A 83 51.30 17.14 -24.17
C THR A 83 50.14 17.57 -23.26
N ALA A 84 50.41 18.15 -22.07
CA ALA A 84 49.38 18.49 -21.10
C ALA A 84 48.53 19.69 -21.54
N VAL A 85 49.11 20.61 -22.33
CA VAL A 85 48.44 21.79 -22.87
C VAL A 85 48.83 22.02 -24.32
N SER A 86 47.92 22.59 -25.12
CA SER A 86 48.21 23.11 -26.45
C SER A 86 48.15 24.63 -26.42
N VAL A 87 49.19 25.32 -26.89
CA VAL A 87 49.23 26.78 -26.95
C VAL A 87 49.25 27.20 -28.42
N THR A 88 48.39 28.15 -28.79
CA THR A 88 48.42 28.83 -30.09
C THR A 88 48.67 30.31 -29.87
N ALA A 89 49.47 30.95 -30.71
CA ALA A 89 49.72 32.38 -30.64
C ALA A 89 49.24 33.05 -31.92
N SER A 90 48.49 34.14 -31.78
CA SER A 90 48.10 35.00 -32.91
C SER A 90 49.34 35.69 -33.50
N SER A 91 49.29 36.04 -34.79
CA SER A 91 50.34 36.87 -35.41
C SER A 91 50.51 38.17 -34.62
N GLY A 92 51.75 38.60 -34.42
CA GLY A 92 52.09 39.85 -33.73
C GLY A 92 52.18 39.77 -32.21
N SER A 93 51.79 38.66 -31.57
CA SER A 93 52.03 38.46 -30.13
C SER A 93 53.52 38.62 -29.78
N ALA A 94 53.83 39.07 -28.56
CA ALA A 94 55.22 39.21 -28.11
C ALA A 94 55.94 37.84 -28.06
N ILE A 95 57.25 37.84 -28.34
CA ILE A 95 58.08 36.64 -28.18
C ILE A 95 58.43 36.53 -26.69
N GLN A 96 58.14 35.38 -26.10
CA GLN A 96 58.38 35.13 -24.68
C GLN A 96 58.36 33.64 -24.39
N ASP A 97 59.06 33.27 -23.32
CA ASP A 97 58.95 31.96 -22.68
C ASP A 97 58.24 32.13 -21.34
N PHE A 98 57.34 31.21 -21.02
CA PHE A 98 56.62 31.19 -19.74
C PHE A 98 56.27 29.76 -19.35
N SER A 99 56.10 29.54 -18.06
CA SER A 99 55.71 28.25 -17.50
C SER A 99 54.22 28.23 -17.21
N ILE A 100 53.52 27.23 -17.73
CA ILE A 100 52.11 26.95 -17.37
C ILE A 100 52.11 25.79 -16.39
N HIS A 101 51.56 26.02 -15.20
CA HIS A 101 51.27 24.97 -14.24
C HIS A 101 49.76 24.73 -14.22
N VAL A 102 49.32 23.50 -14.51
CA VAL A 102 47.92 23.11 -14.46
C VAL A 102 47.71 22.32 -13.18
N GLU A 103 47.03 22.93 -12.20
CA GLU A 103 46.71 22.28 -10.92
C GLU A 103 45.52 21.32 -11.07
N SER A 104 44.48 21.77 -11.77
CA SER A 104 43.27 20.98 -12.05
C SER A 104 42.65 21.40 -13.37
N LEU A 105 41.88 20.50 -13.98
CA LEU A 105 41.08 20.80 -15.15
C LEU A 105 39.72 21.34 -14.71
N ALA A 106 39.22 22.35 -15.41
CA ALA A 106 37.82 22.72 -15.30
C ALA A 106 36.95 21.52 -15.74
N GLN A 107 36.09 21.05 -14.84
CA GLN A 107 35.17 19.95 -15.09
C GLN A 107 33.73 20.45 -15.22
N ARG A 108 32.82 19.56 -15.62
CA ARG A 108 31.38 19.79 -15.61
C ARG A 108 30.80 19.06 -14.42
N ASP A 109 29.81 19.66 -13.79
CA ASP A 109 29.02 18.96 -12.79
C ASP A 109 28.01 18.04 -13.47
N ILE A 110 27.93 16.80 -12.96
CA ILE A 110 27.00 15.77 -13.42
C ILE A 110 26.33 15.16 -12.19
N TYR A 111 25.02 15.32 -12.10
CA TYR A 111 24.22 14.67 -11.07
C TYR A 111 23.28 13.66 -11.71
N GLN A 112 23.12 12.52 -11.05
CA GLN A 112 22.20 11.48 -11.45
C GLN A 112 21.20 11.24 -10.34
N SER A 113 19.93 11.12 -10.70
CA SER A 113 18.89 10.72 -9.77
C SER A 113 19.03 9.24 -9.37
N ASN A 114 18.27 8.88 -8.34
CA ASN A 114 17.93 7.48 -8.10
C ASN A 114 17.16 6.87 -9.29
N ALA A 115 17.02 5.56 -9.26
CA ALA A 115 16.37 4.78 -10.31
C ALA A 115 14.84 4.88 -10.25
N PHE A 116 14.21 4.98 -11.42
CA PHE A 116 12.76 5.03 -11.62
C PHE A 116 12.30 3.87 -12.52
N ALA A 117 11.09 3.38 -12.27
CA ALA A 117 10.49 2.30 -13.05
C ALA A 117 10.08 2.74 -14.46
N LEU A 118 9.57 3.97 -14.62
CA LEU A 118 9.07 4.52 -15.87
C LEU A 118 9.52 5.99 -16.03
N GLU A 119 9.58 6.48 -17.28
CA GLU A 119 9.81 7.91 -17.55
C GLU A 119 8.65 8.81 -17.07
N THR A 120 7.50 8.22 -16.82
CA THR A 120 6.30 8.86 -16.28
C THR A 120 6.17 8.68 -14.76
N SER A 121 7.15 8.06 -14.09
CA SER A 121 7.17 8.01 -12.63
C SER A 121 7.29 9.42 -12.05
N THR A 122 6.58 9.70 -10.95
CA THR A 122 6.61 11.00 -10.27
C THR A 122 8.00 11.28 -9.67
N PHE A 123 8.61 12.42 -9.98
CA PHE A 123 9.98 12.79 -9.55
C PHE A 123 10.05 13.27 -8.10
N GLY A 124 8.92 13.64 -7.48
CA GLY A 124 8.83 13.95 -6.04
C GLY A 124 7.61 13.30 -5.38
N GLY A 125 7.19 12.15 -5.91
CA GLY A 125 6.21 11.32 -5.22
C GLY A 125 6.82 10.78 -3.94
N SER A 126 6.12 10.98 -2.82
CA SER A 126 6.46 10.43 -1.51
C SER A 126 7.02 9.02 -1.66
N THR A 127 8.19 8.76 -1.10
CA THR A 127 8.53 7.38 -0.76
C THR A 127 7.38 6.90 0.11
N THR A 128 6.50 6.08 -0.43
CA THR A 128 5.69 5.21 0.42
C THR A 128 6.73 4.43 1.22
N THR A 129 6.95 4.82 2.47
CA THR A 129 7.68 4.00 3.41
C THR A 129 7.06 2.60 3.27
N PRO A 130 7.85 1.55 3.05
CA PRO A 130 7.32 0.20 2.99
C PRO A 130 6.40 0.01 4.19
N ALA A 131 5.20 -0.54 3.98
CA ALA A 131 4.18 -0.73 5.00
C ALA A 131 4.81 -1.11 6.34
N GLY A 132 4.91 -0.13 7.24
CA GLY A 132 5.34 -0.39 8.60
C GLY A 132 4.29 -1.27 9.25
N THR A 133 4.71 -2.21 10.10
CA THR A 133 3.80 -2.93 10.98
C THR A 133 2.98 -1.90 11.77
N VAL A 134 1.66 -1.85 11.60
CA VAL A 134 0.78 -1.03 12.45
C VAL A 134 0.64 -1.67 13.80
N ILE A 135 0.30 -0.85 14.80
CA ILE A 135 -0.17 -1.39 16.06
C ILE A 135 -1.43 -2.23 15.82
N ALA A 136 -1.32 -3.55 15.90
CA ALA A 136 -2.43 -4.47 15.76
C ALA A 136 -2.87 -4.92 17.16
N PRO A 137 -3.95 -4.37 17.72
CA PRO A 137 -4.53 -4.90 18.94
C PRO A 137 -5.10 -6.29 18.65
N ILE A 138 -4.75 -7.26 19.48
CA ILE A 138 -5.34 -8.59 19.45
C ILE A 138 -6.10 -8.77 20.76
N ALA A 139 -7.40 -9.02 20.68
CA ALA A 139 -8.22 -9.36 21.83
C ALA A 139 -8.23 -10.87 22.05
N THR A 140 -7.91 -11.32 23.26
CA THR A 140 -8.09 -12.69 23.71
C THR A 140 -9.26 -12.75 24.71
N PRO A 141 -10.45 -13.20 24.27
CA PRO A 141 -11.63 -13.20 25.12
C PRO A 141 -11.61 -14.35 26.13
N THR A 142 -12.22 -14.10 27.29
CA THR A 142 -12.60 -15.07 28.31
C THR A 142 -14.10 -14.93 28.50
N GLN A 143 -14.86 -15.86 27.93
CA GLN A 143 -16.32 -15.80 27.93
C GLN A 143 -16.90 -15.72 29.34
N GLY A 144 -17.95 -14.92 29.49
CA GLY A 144 -18.72 -14.90 30.71
C GLY A 144 -19.60 -16.14 30.83
N GLN A 145 -19.93 -16.50 32.06
CA GLN A 145 -20.82 -17.60 32.38
C GLN A 145 -21.89 -17.15 33.36
N SER A 146 -23.12 -17.55 33.11
CA SER A 146 -24.23 -17.29 34.03
C SER A 146 -24.18 -18.14 35.27
N THR A 147 -24.60 -17.55 36.38
CA THR A 147 -24.79 -18.28 37.63
C THR A 147 -25.90 -19.31 37.44
N VAL A 148 -25.56 -20.58 37.66
CA VAL A 148 -26.56 -21.64 37.75
C VAL A 148 -26.81 -21.92 39.22
N VAL A 149 -28.05 -21.74 39.66
CA VAL A 149 -28.45 -22.06 41.04
C VAL A 149 -28.49 -23.58 41.18
N GLY A 150 -27.83 -24.09 42.21
CA GLY A 150 -27.85 -25.53 42.50
C GLY A 150 -29.24 -26.00 42.92
N VAL A 151 -29.65 -27.17 42.42
CA VAL A 151 -30.89 -27.85 42.81
C VAL A 151 -30.50 -29.23 43.32
N THR A 152 -30.85 -29.56 44.55
CA THR A 152 -30.74 -30.95 45.04
C THR A 152 -31.88 -31.76 44.46
N GLU A 153 -31.54 -32.90 43.86
CA GLU A 153 -32.52 -33.80 43.24
C GLU A 153 -33.58 -34.25 44.25
N SER A 154 -34.84 -34.32 43.79
CA SER A 154 -35.94 -34.83 44.59
C SER A 154 -36.95 -35.62 43.76
N ALA A 155 -37.60 -36.58 44.39
CA ALA A 155 -38.70 -37.34 43.83
C ALA A 155 -39.91 -37.25 44.77
N THR A 156 -41.02 -36.72 44.29
CA THR A 156 -42.28 -36.75 45.04
C THR A 156 -43.07 -37.96 44.60
N LEU A 157 -43.36 -38.83 45.56
CA LEU A 157 -44.21 -40.01 45.39
C LEU A 157 -45.60 -39.69 45.89
N ASP A 158 -46.61 -39.85 45.05
CA ASP A 158 -48.01 -39.80 45.42
C ASP A 158 -48.55 -41.22 45.54
N PHE A 159 -48.95 -41.59 46.76
CA PHE A 159 -49.44 -42.92 47.07
C PHE A 159 -50.94 -43.00 46.80
N ASP A 160 -51.41 -42.59 45.62
CA ASP A 160 -52.82 -42.76 45.19
C ASP A 160 -53.12 -44.24 44.85
N VAL A 161 -52.86 -45.11 45.81
CA VAL A 161 -52.95 -46.55 45.73
C VAL A 161 -53.98 -47.05 46.74
N ALA A 162 -54.67 -48.15 46.40
CA ALA A 162 -55.60 -48.80 47.32
C ALA A 162 -54.89 -49.32 48.57
N ASP A 163 -55.65 -49.67 49.61
CA ASP A 163 -55.11 -50.34 50.80
C ASP A 163 -54.25 -51.56 50.42
N MET A 164 -53.09 -51.69 51.04
CA MET A 164 -52.24 -52.88 50.89
C MET A 164 -52.86 -54.05 51.63
N ILE A 165 -53.00 -55.19 50.97
CA ILE A 165 -53.45 -56.45 51.58
C ILE A 165 -52.28 -57.41 51.81
N ALA A 166 -52.50 -58.48 52.58
CA ALA A 166 -51.47 -59.47 52.87
C ALA A 166 -50.89 -60.05 51.56
N GLY A 167 -49.56 -59.94 51.40
CA GLY A 167 -48.84 -60.37 50.20
C GLY A 167 -48.47 -59.23 49.23
N ASP A 168 -49.01 -58.02 49.42
CA ASP A 168 -48.56 -56.83 48.69
C ASP A 168 -47.23 -56.30 49.25
N SER A 169 -46.42 -55.70 48.38
CA SER A 169 -45.23 -54.96 48.80
C SER A 169 -44.98 -53.70 47.97
N ILE A 170 -44.37 -52.71 48.60
CA ILE A 170 -43.83 -51.50 47.95
C ILE A 170 -42.35 -51.39 48.31
N THR A 171 -41.52 -51.22 47.30
CA THR A 171 -40.08 -50.96 47.44
C THR A 171 -39.77 -49.56 46.95
N ILE A 172 -39.15 -48.74 47.79
CA ILE A 172 -38.72 -47.37 47.47
C ILE A 172 -37.25 -47.22 47.82
N GLY A 173 -36.42 -46.87 46.82
CA GLY A 173 -34.99 -46.66 47.00
C GLY A 173 -34.26 -47.85 47.64
N GLY A 174 -34.76 -49.07 47.45
CA GLY A 174 -34.21 -50.30 48.02
C GLY A 174 -34.83 -50.75 49.36
N LEU A 175 -35.60 -49.90 50.04
CA LEU A 175 -36.34 -50.27 51.25
C LEU A 175 -37.72 -50.83 50.89
N THR A 176 -38.04 -52.02 51.38
CA THR A 176 -39.29 -52.74 51.06
C THR A 176 -40.17 -52.88 52.29
N LEU A 177 -41.42 -52.43 52.17
CA LEU A 177 -42.50 -52.72 53.11
C LEU A 177 -43.36 -53.85 52.53
N SER A 178 -43.50 -54.97 53.26
CA SER A 178 -44.38 -56.08 52.89
C SER A 178 -45.54 -56.21 53.86
N ALA A 179 -46.77 -56.26 53.36
CA ALA A 179 -47.97 -56.36 54.18
C ALA A 179 -48.22 -57.81 54.62
N THR A 180 -48.43 -58.01 55.92
CA THR A 180 -48.85 -59.29 56.55
C THR A 180 -50.35 -59.32 56.87
N GLY A 181 -51.05 -58.19 56.67
CA GLY A 181 -52.48 -57.97 56.85
C GLY A 181 -52.90 -56.68 56.13
N ASN A 182 -54.16 -56.22 56.32
CA ASN A 182 -54.62 -54.97 55.69
C ASN A 182 -53.88 -53.75 56.27
N MET A 183 -53.40 -52.85 55.41
CA MET A 183 -52.80 -51.56 55.76
C MET A 183 -53.42 -50.46 54.91
N THR A 184 -53.92 -49.41 55.55
CA THR A 184 -54.50 -48.26 54.86
C THR A 184 -53.43 -47.44 54.15
N GLN A 185 -53.80 -46.72 53.09
CA GLN A 185 -52.92 -45.77 52.39
C GLN A 185 -52.19 -44.82 53.36
N ALA A 186 -52.90 -44.28 54.35
CA ALA A 186 -52.34 -43.38 55.35
C ALA A 186 -51.28 -44.05 56.24
N GLU A 187 -51.49 -45.32 56.61
CA GLU A 187 -50.50 -46.11 57.37
C GLU A 187 -49.26 -46.39 56.53
N VAL A 188 -49.41 -46.69 55.24
CA VAL A 188 -48.28 -46.91 54.31
C VAL A 188 -47.46 -45.63 54.11
N VAL A 189 -48.12 -44.49 53.89
CA VAL A 189 -47.44 -43.18 53.78
C VAL A 189 -46.72 -42.83 55.08
N ALA A 190 -47.35 -43.03 56.25
CA ALA A 190 -46.70 -42.80 57.53
C ALA A 190 -45.50 -43.72 57.77
N ALA A 191 -45.55 -44.96 57.26
CA ALA A 191 -44.47 -45.94 57.36
C ALA A 191 -43.16 -45.45 56.72
N PHE A 192 -43.26 -44.74 55.59
CA PHE A 192 -42.11 -44.21 54.85
C PHE A 192 -41.73 -42.77 55.20
N ALA A 193 -42.40 -42.10 56.15
CA ALA A 193 -42.16 -40.69 56.47
C ALA A 193 -40.92 -40.45 57.34
N ASN A 194 -40.21 -39.34 57.09
CA ASN A 194 -39.05 -38.86 57.86
C ASN A 194 -37.89 -39.88 58.00
N LEU A 195 -37.64 -40.67 56.95
CA LEU A 195 -36.56 -41.65 56.95
C LEU A 195 -35.28 -41.01 56.43
N THR A 196 -34.16 -41.34 57.08
CA THR A 196 -32.83 -40.94 56.63
C THR A 196 -32.29 -41.91 55.59
N ASP A 197 -31.41 -41.44 54.71
CA ASP A 197 -30.59 -42.32 53.86
C ASP A 197 -29.86 -43.37 54.73
N GLY A 198 -29.83 -44.61 54.26
CA GLY A 198 -29.33 -45.77 54.98
C GLY A 198 -30.33 -46.44 55.93
N ALA A 199 -31.59 -45.98 56.01
CA ALA A 199 -32.60 -46.62 56.87
C ALA A 199 -32.87 -48.07 56.44
N THR A 200 -32.79 -49.01 57.39
CA THR A 200 -33.08 -50.45 57.18
C THR A 200 -34.49 -50.85 57.63
N ALA A 201 -35.24 -49.92 58.22
CA ALA A 201 -36.65 -50.03 58.56
C ALA A 201 -37.28 -48.64 58.55
N GLY A 202 -38.56 -48.57 58.21
CA GLY A 202 -39.36 -47.34 58.35
C GLY A 202 -40.03 -47.23 59.72
N ASN A 203 -41.02 -46.34 59.83
CA ASN A 203 -41.82 -46.21 61.04
C ASN A 203 -42.60 -47.52 61.32
N ALA A 204 -42.88 -47.76 62.60
CA ALA A 204 -43.55 -48.99 63.03
C ALA A 204 -44.98 -49.07 62.47
N VAL A 205 -45.33 -50.24 61.92
CA VAL A 205 -46.66 -50.56 61.39
C VAL A 205 -47.10 -51.92 61.93
N ALA A 206 -48.39 -52.07 62.25
CA ALA A 206 -48.91 -53.27 62.92
C ALA A 206 -48.95 -54.53 62.01
N ASN A 207 -49.24 -54.33 60.73
CA ASN A 207 -49.45 -55.40 59.74
C ASN A 207 -48.39 -55.39 58.63
N GLY A 208 -47.14 -55.02 58.94
CA GLY A 208 -46.08 -54.93 57.93
C GLY A 208 -44.71 -55.37 58.45
N THR A 209 -43.85 -55.81 57.53
CA THR A 209 -42.45 -56.17 57.79
C THR A 209 -41.51 -55.44 56.83
N TRP A 210 -40.34 -55.03 57.33
CA TRP A 210 -39.32 -54.31 56.58
C TRP A 210 -38.18 -55.22 56.12
N SER A 211 -37.67 -54.98 54.91
CA SER A 211 -36.43 -55.57 54.41
C SER A 211 -35.72 -54.62 53.45
N GLY A 212 -34.41 -54.81 53.26
CA GLY A 212 -33.60 -53.94 52.41
C GLY A 212 -33.15 -52.68 53.14
N THR A 213 -32.69 -51.69 52.37
CA THR A 213 -32.12 -50.43 52.88
C THR A 213 -32.50 -49.30 51.93
N LEU A 214 -32.96 -48.17 52.47
CA LEU A 214 -33.16 -46.95 51.70
C LEU A 214 -31.79 -46.38 51.34
N SER A 215 -31.51 -46.16 50.07
CA SER A 215 -30.20 -45.71 49.60
C SER A 215 -30.30 -44.49 48.69
N GLY A 216 -29.43 -43.50 48.93
CA GLY A 216 -29.26 -42.31 48.09
C GLY A 216 -30.27 -41.18 48.35
N PHE A 217 -31.32 -41.44 49.12
CA PHE A 217 -32.40 -40.49 49.38
C PHE A 217 -32.86 -40.56 50.85
N SER A 218 -33.33 -39.42 51.37
CA SER A 218 -34.08 -39.35 52.63
C SER A 218 -35.51 -38.90 52.33
N SER A 219 -36.50 -39.40 53.07
CA SER A 219 -37.89 -38.95 52.92
C SER A 219 -38.24 -37.83 53.88
N GLY A 220 -39.05 -36.89 53.40
CA GLY A 220 -39.64 -35.84 54.22
C GLY A 220 -40.83 -36.32 55.05
N ALA A 221 -41.47 -35.38 55.75
CA ALA A 221 -42.74 -35.63 56.41
C ALA A 221 -43.85 -35.90 55.37
N ALA A 222 -44.83 -36.72 55.76
CA ALA A 222 -46.02 -36.95 54.95
C ALA A 222 -46.80 -35.65 54.71
N SER A 223 -47.15 -35.38 53.46
CA SER A 223 -48.03 -34.29 53.06
C SER A 223 -49.25 -34.86 52.35
N GLY A 224 -50.30 -35.15 53.11
CA GLY A 224 -51.47 -35.87 52.57
C GLY A 224 -51.09 -37.30 52.18
N THR A 225 -51.30 -37.65 50.91
CA THR A 225 -50.96 -38.95 50.31
C THR A 225 -49.54 -39.00 49.75
N SER A 226 -48.76 -37.92 49.86
CA SER A 226 -47.48 -37.81 49.16
C SER A 226 -46.28 -37.74 50.11
N LEU A 227 -45.13 -38.24 49.65
CA LEU A 227 -43.83 -38.09 50.28
C LEU A 227 -42.82 -37.55 49.27
N THR A 228 -42.08 -36.51 49.66
CA THR A 228 -40.92 -36.06 48.89
C THR A 228 -39.66 -36.73 49.43
N PHE A 229 -38.96 -37.42 48.55
CA PHE A 229 -37.63 -37.95 48.78
C PHE A 229 -36.62 -36.98 48.22
N THR A 230 -35.63 -36.60 49.02
CA THR A 230 -34.55 -35.68 48.63
C THR A 230 -33.23 -36.44 48.61
N SER A 231 -32.46 -36.27 47.55
CA SER A 231 -31.14 -36.90 47.42
C SER A 231 -30.23 -36.51 48.58
N SER A 232 -29.44 -37.47 49.07
CA SER A 232 -28.44 -37.22 50.11
C SER A 232 -27.20 -36.49 49.58
N THR A 233 -27.03 -36.40 48.26
CA THR A 233 -25.98 -35.61 47.62
C THR A 233 -26.54 -34.27 47.12
N SER A 234 -26.14 -33.18 47.78
CA SER A 234 -26.63 -31.84 47.47
C SER A 234 -26.19 -31.34 46.10
N ASN A 235 -27.11 -30.66 45.40
CA ASN A 235 -26.86 -29.92 44.16
C ASN A 235 -26.05 -30.69 43.11
N THR A 236 -26.41 -31.94 42.86
CA THR A 236 -25.86 -32.75 41.78
C THR A 236 -26.94 -33.70 41.32
N ASP A 237 -26.91 -34.01 40.03
CA ASP A 237 -27.70 -35.09 39.45
C ASP A 237 -27.17 -36.44 39.95
N VAL A 238 -28.07 -37.29 40.43
CA VAL A 238 -27.80 -38.69 40.78
C VAL A 238 -28.70 -39.61 39.97
N ALA A 239 -28.64 -40.92 40.23
CA ALA A 239 -29.57 -41.84 39.62
C ALA A 239 -30.95 -41.71 40.28
N ASP A 240 -32.00 -41.63 39.46
CA ASP A 240 -33.38 -41.49 39.89
C ASP A 240 -33.77 -42.52 40.97
N LEU A 241 -34.62 -42.08 41.90
CA LEU A 241 -35.21 -42.94 42.91
C LEU A 241 -35.98 -44.10 42.23
N LEU A 242 -35.65 -45.34 42.56
CA LEU A 242 -36.37 -46.50 42.04
C LEU A 242 -37.57 -46.83 42.93
N VAL A 243 -38.73 -47.02 42.31
CA VAL A 243 -39.97 -47.43 42.98
C VAL A 243 -40.60 -48.60 42.25
N SER A 244 -41.02 -49.60 43.01
CA SER A 244 -41.74 -50.76 42.48
C SER A 244 -42.74 -51.30 43.49
N SER A 245 -43.73 -52.04 43.02
CA SER A 245 -44.68 -52.78 43.84
C SER A 245 -44.80 -54.23 43.37
N SER A 246 -45.34 -55.09 44.23
CA SER A 246 -45.70 -56.47 43.92
C SER A 246 -47.02 -56.83 44.58
N GLY A 247 -47.71 -57.84 44.03
CA GLY A 247 -49.02 -58.28 44.50
C GLY A 247 -50.14 -57.64 43.70
N THR A 248 -51.16 -57.16 44.39
CA THR A 248 -52.38 -56.57 43.82
C THR A 248 -52.36 -55.04 43.79
N ILE A 249 -51.35 -54.40 44.40
CA ILE A 249 -51.23 -52.94 44.50
C ILE A 249 -50.38 -52.33 43.38
N ALA A 250 -50.75 -51.12 42.95
CA ALA A 250 -49.96 -50.31 42.04
C ALA A 250 -48.77 -49.64 42.75
N ALA A 251 -47.72 -49.31 42.00
CA ALA A 251 -46.63 -48.51 42.51
C ALA A 251 -47.08 -47.04 42.68
N PRO A 252 -46.59 -46.31 43.71
CA PRO A 252 -46.82 -44.88 43.82
C PRO A 252 -46.44 -44.12 42.55
N LEU A 253 -47.19 -43.08 42.22
CA LEU A 253 -46.89 -42.20 41.10
C LEU A 253 -45.70 -41.31 41.45
N MET A 254 -44.73 -41.20 40.55
CA MET A 254 -43.51 -40.44 40.80
C MET A 254 -43.44 -39.19 39.92
N THR A 255 -43.07 -38.07 40.53
CA THR A 255 -42.60 -36.87 39.83
C THR A 255 -41.18 -36.54 40.29
N THR A 256 -40.22 -36.54 39.38
CA THR A 256 -38.82 -36.22 39.67
C THR A 256 -38.52 -34.75 39.37
N THR A 257 -37.57 -34.20 40.10
CA THR A 257 -36.89 -32.94 39.81
C THR A 257 -35.41 -33.22 39.89
N ASP A 258 -34.77 -33.26 38.73
CA ASP A 258 -33.36 -33.64 38.57
C ASP A 258 -32.43 -32.67 39.29
N GLY A 259 -31.25 -33.17 39.67
CA GLY A 259 -30.24 -32.39 40.33
C GLY A 259 -29.51 -31.46 39.36
N VAL A 260 -29.13 -30.27 39.84
CA VAL A 260 -28.36 -29.31 39.05
C VAL A 260 -27.11 -28.90 39.83
N THR A 261 -25.94 -29.11 39.22
CA THR A 261 -24.65 -28.66 39.75
C THR A 261 -24.54 -27.14 39.69
N PRO A 262 -24.20 -26.47 40.80
CA PRO A 262 -24.09 -25.03 40.81
C PRO A 262 -22.86 -24.61 40.01
N VAL A 263 -23.01 -23.55 39.23
CA VAL A 263 -21.91 -22.96 38.47
C VAL A 263 -21.74 -21.52 38.93
N LEU A 264 -20.53 -21.18 39.38
CA LEU A 264 -20.19 -19.81 39.73
C LEU A 264 -20.20 -18.96 38.46
N GLY A 265 -20.88 -17.82 38.53
CA GLY A 265 -20.88 -16.87 37.43
C GLY A 265 -19.52 -16.23 37.23
N THR A 266 -19.14 -16.04 35.98
CA THR A 266 -17.95 -15.28 35.60
C THR A 266 -18.36 -14.13 34.70
N THR A 267 -17.88 -12.92 34.99
CA THR A 267 -18.07 -11.77 34.10
C THR A 267 -17.08 -11.87 32.93
N GLU A 268 -17.59 -11.69 31.71
CA GLU A 268 -16.77 -11.73 30.51
C GLU A 268 -15.66 -10.68 30.54
N SER A 269 -14.48 -11.05 30.07
CA SER A 269 -13.35 -10.14 29.94
C SER A 269 -12.54 -10.43 28.68
N ALA A 270 -11.79 -9.45 28.18
CA ALA A 270 -10.87 -9.61 27.07
C ALA A 270 -9.53 -8.94 27.39
N SER A 271 -8.42 -9.65 27.21
CA SER A 271 -7.10 -9.03 27.24
C SER A 271 -6.77 -8.51 25.85
N VAL A 272 -6.60 -7.20 25.71
CA VAL A 272 -6.20 -6.56 24.46
C VAL A 272 -4.71 -6.30 24.52
N ALA A 273 -3.94 -7.08 23.74
CA ALA A 273 -2.51 -6.93 23.63
C ALA A 273 -2.15 -6.09 22.39
N PHE A 274 -1.25 -5.13 22.57
CA PHE A 274 -0.72 -4.30 21.50
C PHE A 274 0.67 -4.82 21.12
N ASN A 275 0.97 -4.98 19.83
CA ASN A 275 2.33 -5.29 19.35
C ASN A 275 3.25 -4.06 19.48
N ALA A 276 4.56 -4.28 19.39
CA ALA A 276 5.59 -3.26 19.64
C ALA A 276 5.76 -2.20 18.52
N ALA A 277 4.74 -1.98 17.71
CA ALA A 277 4.76 -0.99 16.64
C ALA A 277 4.44 0.42 17.19
N ASP A 278 4.71 1.43 16.37
CA ASP A 278 4.24 2.81 16.58
C ASP A 278 3.03 3.07 15.66
N MET A 279 2.15 4.00 16.03
CA MET A 279 1.16 4.56 15.11
C MET A 279 1.76 5.77 14.38
N SER A 280 1.62 5.78 13.06
CA SER A 280 1.94 6.92 12.22
C SER A 280 0.71 7.82 12.03
N TYR A 281 0.91 9.02 11.49
CA TYR A 281 -0.19 9.91 11.11
C TYR A 281 -1.25 9.15 10.30
N GLY A 282 -2.52 9.31 10.65
CA GLY A 282 -3.66 8.70 9.97
C GLY A 282 -3.97 7.25 10.37
N ASP A 283 -3.04 6.53 11.00
CA ASP A 283 -3.33 5.20 11.56
C ASP A 283 -4.44 5.32 12.60
N SER A 284 -5.29 4.29 12.69
CA SER A 284 -6.35 4.24 13.69
C SER A 284 -6.47 2.88 14.36
N ILE A 285 -6.80 2.92 15.64
CA ILE A 285 -7.19 1.77 16.44
C ILE A 285 -8.59 1.98 16.97
N THR A 286 -9.45 0.99 16.78
CA THR A 286 -10.79 0.96 17.35
C THR A 286 -10.92 -0.20 18.32
N ILE A 287 -11.32 0.08 19.56
CA ILE A 287 -11.58 -0.92 20.60
C ILE A 287 -12.97 -0.68 21.17
N GLY A 288 -13.84 -1.69 21.09
CA GLY A 288 -15.20 -1.61 21.62
C GLY A 288 -16.01 -0.43 21.07
N GLY A 289 -15.71 0.04 19.85
CA GLY A 289 -16.35 1.18 19.21
C GLY A 289 -15.73 2.56 19.49
N LEU A 290 -14.75 2.66 20.39
CA LEU A 290 -13.96 3.88 20.58
C LEU A 290 -12.73 3.85 19.67
N THR A 291 -12.57 4.89 18.86
CA THR A 291 -11.48 4.99 17.88
C THR A 291 -10.51 6.09 18.26
N LEU A 292 -9.22 5.74 18.32
CA LEU A 292 -8.10 6.67 18.37
C LEU A 292 -7.49 6.76 16.97
N THR A 293 -7.49 7.95 16.38
CA THR A 293 -6.79 8.25 15.12
C THR A 293 -5.58 9.11 15.40
N ALA A 294 -4.41 8.69 14.94
CA ALA A 294 -3.18 9.43 15.11
C ALA A 294 -3.17 10.70 14.23
N THR A 295 -2.96 11.87 14.83
CA THR A 295 -2.74 13.15 14.14
C THR A 295 -1.24 13.50 14.01
N GLY A 296 -0.38 12.55 14.38
CA GLY A 296 1.07 12.59 14.35
C GLY A 296 1.62 11.26 14.88
N LYS A 297 2.95 11.11 14.95
CA LYS A 297 3.54 9.86 15.47
C LYS A 297 3.13 9.61 16.93
N MET A 298 2.73 8.39 17.27
CA MET A 298 2.45 7.93 18.63
C MET A 298 3.14 6.58 18.89
N THR A 299 3.75 6.44 20.07
CA THR A 299 4.37 5.20 20.53
C THR A 299 3.34 4.20 21.05
N GLN A 300 3.70 2.92 21.08
CA GLN A 300 2.87 1.88 21.71
C GLN A 300 2.42 2.28 23.12
N ALA A 301 3.34 2.74 23.97
CA ALA A 301 3.04 3.09 25.36
C ALA A 301 2.01 4.23 25.47
N GLU A 302 2.11 5.24 24.60
CA GLU A 302 1.14 6.34 24.54
C GLU A 302 -0.24 5.84 24.14
N VAL A 303 -0.31 4.94 23.16
CA VAL A 303 -1.56 4.33 22.69
C VAL A 303 -2.20 3.46 23.77
N VAL A 304 -1.44 2.60 24.45
CA VAL A 304 -1.97 1.78 25.56
C VAL A 304 -2.47 2.67 26.71
N ALA A 305 -1.73 3.72 27.06
CA ALA A 305 -2.15 4.67 28.07
C ALA A 305 -3.42 5.44 27.67
N ALA A 306 -3.60 5.72 26.38
CA ALA A 306 -4.77 6.41 25.83
C ALA A 306 -6.09 5.67 26.16
N PHE A 307 -6.06 4.33 26.10
CA PHE A 307 -7.23 3.48 26.36
C PHE A 307 -7.38 2.99 27.81
N ALA A 308 -6.49 3.38 28.73
CA ALA A 308 -6.49 2.84 30.10
C ALA A 308 -7.58 3.45 31.01
N ASN A 309 -8.13 2.64 31.92
CA ASN A 309 -9.09 3.04 32.96
C ASN A 309 -10.35 3.78 32.44
N LEU A 310 -10.84 3.40 31.27
CA LEU A 310 -12.03 3.99 30.66
C LEU A 310 -13.29 3.25 31.09
N SER A 311 -14.35 4.01 31.34
CA SER A 311 -15.67 3.45 31.58
C SER A 311 -16.43 3.24 30.26
N ALA A 312 -17.29 2.22 30.22
CA ALA A 312 -18.27 2.11 29.14
C ALA A 312 -19.09 3.41 29.02
N GLY A 313 -19.32 3.85 27.79
CA GLY A 313 -19.90 5.15 27.46
C GLY A 313 -18.88 6.26 27.20
N ALA A 314 -17.57 6.02 27.39
CA ALA A 314 -16.54 7.02 27.08
C ALA A 314 -16.52 7.37 25.58
N THR A 315 -16.58 8.66 25.26
CA THR A 315 -16.47 9.21 23.89
C THR A 315 -15.07 9.72 23.56
N ALA A 316 -14.18 9.73 24.56
CA ALA A 316 -12.76 10.02 24.43
C ALA A 316 -12.00 9.21 25.49
N GLY A 317 -10.77 8.82 25.18
CA GLY A 317 -9.85 8.22 26.14
C GLY A 317 -9.02 9.27 26.88
N ASN A 318 -7.91 8.84 27.47
CA ASN A 318 -6.96 9.74 28.11
C ASN A 318 -6.30 10.67 27.08
N THR A 319 -5.92 11.88 27.52
CA THR A 319 -5.31 12.89 26.64
C THR A 319 -3.97 12.40 26.08
N VAL A 320 -3.82 12.51 24.77
CA VAL A 320 -2.59 12.21 24.03
C VAL A 320 -2.27 13.38 23.09
N ALA A 321 -0.98 13.69 22.92
CA ALA A 321 -0.55 14.88 22.18
C ALA A 321 -0.90 14.82 20.68
N ASN A 322 -0.86 13.62 20.10
CA ASN A 322 -0.99 13.39 18.66
C ASN A 322 -2.17 12.45 18.33
N GLY A 323 -3.30 12.58 19.05
CA GLY A 323 -4.46 11.70 18.86
C GLY A 323 -5.79 12.46 18.80
N ALA A 324 -6.67 12.00 17.92
CA ALA A 324 -8.06 12.43 17.82
C ALA A 324 -8.99 11.26 18.14
N TRP A 325 -10.01 11.52 18.96
CA TRP A 325 -10.99 10.52 19.38
C TRP A 325 -12.29 10.62 18.58
N SER A 326 -12.88 9.47 18.28
CA SER A 326 -14.24 9.36 17.75
C SER A 326 -14.92 8.07 18.23
N GLY A 327 -16.24 7.98 18.07
CA GLY A 327 -17.01 6.82 18.50
C GLY A 327 -17.27 6.79 20.00
N THR A 328 -17.57 5.61 20.54
CA THR A 328 -17.92 5.43 21.96
C THR A 328 -17.58 4.02 22.41
N LEU A 329 -16.89 3.90 23.55
CA LEU A 329 -16.56 2.60 24.15
C LEU A 329 -17.85 1.95 24.67
N THR A 330 -18.23 0.81 24.13
CA THR A 330 -19.53 0.17 24.41
C THR A 330 -19.33 -1.17 25.10
N GLY A 331 -20.16 -1.45 26.12
CA GLY A 331 -20.27 -2.76 26.76
C GLY A 331 -19.14 -3.17 27.71
N PHE A 332 -17.99 -2.51 27.67
CA PHE A 332 -16.82 -2.88 28.45
C PHE A 332 -16.16 -1.68 29.14
N ASN A 333 -15.66 -1.89 30.36
CA ASN A 333 -14.71 -0.98 31.03
C ASN A 333 -13.28 -1.45 30.74
N SER A 334 -12.35 -0.55 30.48
CA SER A 334 -10.93 -0.89 30.41
C SER A 334 -10.25 -0.73 31.78
N GLY A 335 -9.33 -1.63 32.07
CA GLY A 335 -8.51 -1.62 33.28
C GLY A 335 -7.24 -0.76 33.15
N PRO A 336 -6.36 -0.80 34.17
CA PRO A 336 -5.07 -0.15 34.12
C PRO A 336 -4.12 -0.85 33.12
N VAL A 337 -3.08 -0.12 32.71
CA VAL A 337 -2.01 -0.65 31.86
C VAL A 337 -1.31 -1.82 32.56
N SER A 338 -1.22 -2.97 31.89
CA SER A 338 -0.46 -4.14 32.33
C SER A 338 0.54 -4.53 31.24
N GLY A 339 1.79 -4.07 31.37
CA GLY A 339 2.79 -4.20 30.32
C GLY A 339 2.33 -3.48 29.04
N SER A 340 2.18 -4.22 27.95
CA SER A 340 1.68 -3.72 26.66
C SER A 340 0.22 -4.13 26.39
N SER A 341 -0.57 -4.40 27.45
CA SER A 341 -1.95 -4.86 27.33
C SER A 341 -2.90 -4.14 28.29
N LEU A 342 -4.20 -4.23 27.98
CA LEU A 342 -5.30 -3.79 28.82
C LEU A 342 -6.32 -4.92 28.98
N THR A 343 -6.82 -5.12 30.19
CA THR A 343 -7.98 -5.99 30.40
C THR A 343 -9.25 -5.16 30.28
N PHE A 344 -10.15 -5.59 29.40
CA PHE A 344 -11.50 -5.06 29.28
C PHE A 344 -12.47 -6.00 29.97
N THR A 345 -13.33 -5.49 30.84
CA THR A 345 -14.32 -6.29 31.57
C THR A 345 -15.72 -5.82 31.19
N SER A 346 -16.60 -6.77 30.86
CA SER A 346 -17.99 -6.48 30.50
C SER A 346 -18.72 -5.78 31.64
N THR A 347 -19.58 -4.83 31.31
CA THR A 347 -20.49 -4.19 32.28
C THR A 347 -21.63 -5.11 32.69
N THR A 348 -21.87 -6.20 31.95
CA THR A 348 -22.90 -7.19 32.27
C THR A 348 -22.28 -8.32 33.09
N ALA A 349 -22.52 -8.30 34.39
CA ALA A 349 -21.97 -9.30 35.30
C ALA A 349 -22.52 -10.70 35.03
N ASN A 350 -21.66 -11.72 35.13
CA ASN A 350 -22.05 -13.13 35.10
C ASN A 350 -22.90 -13.50 33.88
N ALA A 351 -22.51 -13.05 32.70
CA ALA A 351 -23.21 -13.36 31.47
C ALA A 351 -22.24 -13.37 30.30
N ASN A 352 -22.50 -14.22 29.33
CA ASN A 352 -21.86 -14.15 28.03
C ASN A 352 -22.51 -13.01 27.24
N VAL A 353 -21.70 -12.08 26.75
CA VAL A 353 -22.10 -10.98 25.86
C VAL A 353 -21.47 -11.19 24.48
N ALA A 354 -21.58 -10.19 23.60
CA ALA A 354 -20.84 -10.21 22.34
C ALA A 354 -19.37 -9.84 22.60
N ASP A 355 -18.46 -10.61 22.03
CA ASP A 355 -17.02 -10.43 22.20
C ASP A 355 -16.57 -9.01 21.83
N LEU A 356 -15.57 -8.51 22.57
CA LEU A 356 -14.99 -7.18 22.33
C LEU A 356 -14.40 -7.09 20.92
N ALA A 357 -15.00 -6.26 20.07
CA ALA A 357 -14.46 -5.96 18.76
C ALA A 357 -13.22 -5.06 18.88
N VAL A 358 -12.11 -5.51 18.28
CA VAL A 358 -10.90 -4.72 18.10
C VAL A 358 -10.51 -4.71 16.64
N SER A 359 -10.04 -3.57 16.17
CA SER A 359 -9.48 -3.44 14.83
C SER A 359 -8.42 -2.36 14.81
N ALA A 360 -7.50 -2.48 13.88
CA ALA A 360 -6.61 -1.40 13.50
C ALA A 360 -6.71 -1.21 12.00
N THR A 361 -6.74 0.04 11.59
CA THR A 361 -6.63 0.41 10.18
C THR A 361 -5.32 1.14 10.02
N GLN A 362 -4.45 0.56 9.19
CA GLN A 362 -3.37 1.33 8.60
C GLN A 362 -3.99 2.30 7.61
N GLU A 363 -3.59 3.56 7.67
CA GLU A 363 -3.89 4.42 6.54
C GLU A 363 -3.09 3.92 5.33
N VAL A 364 -3.78 3.39 4.31
CA VAL A 364 -3.14 3.12 3.01
C VAL A 364 -2.92 4.47 2.33
N GLY A 365 -1.75 5.05 2.59
CA GLY A 365 -1.28 6.23 1.89
C GLY A 365 -2.22 7.42 2.02
N GLY A 366 -2.44 7.88 3.25
CA GLY A 366 -2.73 9.29 3.45
C GLY A 366 -1.54 10.08 2.99
N THR A 367 -1.76 10.94 2.02
CA THR A 367 -0.89 12.08 1.80
C THR A 367 -0.79 12.82 3.13
N ALA A 368 0.31 12.61 3.87
CA ALA A 368 0.96 13.72 4.55
C ALA A 368 0.90 14.86 3.54
N THR A 369 0.22 15.95 3.85
CA THR A 369 -0.10 17.02 2.90
C THR A 369 1.16 17.39 2.14
N VAL A 370 1.36 16.78 0.96
CA VAL A 370 2.43 17.15 0.06
C VAL A 370 1.98 18.53 -0.36
N PRO A 371 2.75 19.58 -0.09
CA PRO A 371 2.35 20.90 -0.55
C PRO A 371 2.03 20.75 -2.04
N SER A 372 0.84 21.20 -2.45
CA SER A 372 0.32 21.00 -3.82
C SER A 372 1.30 21.49 -4.88
N SER A 373 2.22 22.36 -4.46
CA SER A 373 3.41 22.78 -5.17
C SER A 373 4.64 22.78 -4.25
N TYR A 374 5.81 22.45 -4.77
CA TYR A 374 7.10 22.65 -4.12
C TYR A 374 8.12 23.15 -5.15
N THR A 375 9.09 23.94 -4.69
CA THR A 375 10.11 24.52 -5.57
C THR A 375 11.42 23.76 -5.42
N PHE A 376 11.95 23.26 -6.54
CA PHE A 376 13.30 22.71 -6.61
C PHE A 376 14.23 23.79 -7.17
N SER A 377 15.21 24.23 -6.39
CA SER A 377 16.14 25.27 -6.77
C SER A 377 17.46 24.67 -7.27
N LEU A 378 17.84 25.01 -8.50
CA LEU A 378 19.18 24.77 -9.05
C LEU A 378 19.96 26.07 -9.00
N THR A 379 21.21 26.06 -8.52
CA THR A 379 22.08 27.24 -8.58
C THR A 379 23.26 26.93 -9.50
N LEU A 380 23.51 27.79 -10.47
CA LEU A 380 24.65 27.73 -11.38
C LEU A 380 25.24 29.13 -11.55
N ASP A 381 26.54 29.30 -11.36
CA ASP A 381 27.24 30.59 -11.48
C ASP A 381 26.57 31.71 -10.66
N GLY A 382 26.18 31.39 -9.42
CA GLY A 382 25.48 32.30 -8.51
C GLY A 382 24.04 32.66 -8.88
N LYS A 383 23.51 32.16 -10.02
CA LYS A 383 22.12 32.35 -10.43
C LYS A 383 21.28 31.14 -10.01
N THR A 384 20.20 31.39 -9.28
CA THR A 384 19.22 30.36 -8.89
C THR A 384 18.10 30.26 -9.92
N TYR A 385 17.74 29.03 -10.27
CA TYR A 385 16.63 28.63 -11.13
C TYR A 385 15.65 27.83 -10.30
N ASP A 386 14.51 28.45 -10.02
CA ASP A 386 13.43 27.84 -9.27
C ASP A 386 12.50 27.07 -10.22
N LEU A 387 12.33 25.78 -9.94
CA LEU A 387 11.48 24.85 -10.68
C LEU A 387 10.26 24.53 -9.83
N ASP A 388 9.12 25.13 -10.17
CA ASP A 388 7.87 24.90 -9.45
C ASP A 388 7.24 23.59 -9.90
N MET A 389 7.26 22.61 -9.01
CA MET A 389 6.76 21.26 -9.23
C MET A 389 5.46 21.04 -8.46
N THR A 390 4.70 20.02 -8.88
CA THR A 390 3.54 19.51 -8.14
C THR A 390 3.79 18.06 -7.73
N SER A 391 2.96 17.51 -6.84
CA SER A 391 3.03 16.09 -6.47
C SER A 391 2.87 15.11 -7.65
N GLY A 392 2.27 15.58 -8.76
CA GLY A 392 2.11 14.81 -9.99
C GLY A 392 3.22 14.99 -11.02
N THR A 393 4.23 15.84 -10.78
CA THR A 393 5.29 16.11 -11.76
C THR A 393 6.11 14.84 -12.01
N THR A 394 6.07 14.36 -13.24
CA THR A 394 6.78 13.16 -13.72
C THR A 394 8.26 13.43 -13.99
N LEU A 395 9.08 12.37 -14.09
CA LEU A 395 10.49 12.43 -14.48
C LEU A 395 10.68 13.16 -15.81
N THR A 396 9.84 12.88 -16.80
CA THR A 396 9.85 13.55 -18.11
C THR A 396 9.54 15.04 -17.98
N GLN A 397 8.48 15.39 -17.26
CA GLN A 397 8.10 16.79 -17.05
C GLN A 397 9.19 17.55 -16.31
N PHE A 398 9.81 16.96 -15.27
CA PHE A 398 10.89 17.62 -14.54
C PHE A 398 12.13 17.83 -15.41
N LYS A 399 12.49 16.85 -16.24
CA LYS A 399 13.56 16.98 -17.25
C LYS A 399 13.28 18.15 -18.21
N ASP A 400 12.06 18.26 -18.72
CA ASP A 400 11.67 19.36 -19.61
C ASP A 400 11.72 20.71 -18.87
N MET A 401 11.21 20.78 -17.64
CA MET A 401 11.26 22.00 -16.82
C MET A 401 12.69 22.50 -16.60
N ILE A 402 13.66 21.62 -16.35
CA ILE A 402 15.08 22.01 -16.21
C ILE A 402 15.59 22.62 -17.51
N ASN A 403 15.38 21.93 -18.64
CA ASN A 403 15.88 22.39 -19.94
C ASN A 403 15.27 23.74 -20.35
N ASP A 404 13.96 23.92 -20.10
CA ASP A 404 13.24 25.14 -20.43
C ASP A 404 13.64 26.31 -19.52
N LYS A 405 13.73 26.10 -18.21
CA LYS A 405 13.99 27.17 -17.22
C LYS A 405 15.44 27.64 -17.22
N THR A 406 16.38 26.78 -17.60
CA THR A 406 17.82 27.08 -17.56
C THR A 406 18.36 27.60 -18.89
N GLU A 407 17.49 27.74 -19.90
CA GLU A 407 17.85 28.28 -21.22
C GLU A 407 19.06 27.57 -21.85
N GLY A 408 19.17 26.25 -21.62
CA GLY A 408 20.28 25.42 -22.12
C GLY A 408 21.58 25.48 -21.31
N LYS A 409 21.65 26.27 -20.23
CA LYS A 409 22.81 26.29 -19.32
C LYS A 409 22.96 25.03 -18.48
N ILE A 410 21.85 24.32 -18.23
CA ILE A 410 21.85 22.98 -17.64
C ILE A 410 21.12 22.06 -18.62
N ASN A 411 21.73 20.93 -18.94
CA ASN A 411 21.14 19.93 -19.83
C ASN A 411 20.65 18.74 -19.01
N ALA A 412 19.35 18.51 -19.03
CA ALA A 412 18.69 17.37 -18.41
C ALA A 412 18.32 16.31 -19.44
N SER A 413 18.60 15.05 -19.14
CA SER A 413 18.28 13.90 -20.00
C SER A 413 17.87 12.70 -19.16
N ILE A 414 17.04 11.82 -19.72
CA ILE A 414 16.69 10.53 -19.09
C ILE A 414 17.44 9.44 -19.82
N ILE A 415 18.11 8.57 -19.07
CA ILE A 415 18.82 7.40 -19.60
C ILE A 415 18.18 6.11 -19.07
N ASN A 416 18.18 5.07 -19.91
CA ASN A 416 17.80 3.72 -19.52
C ASN A 416 19.07 2.89 -19.26
N VAL A 417 19.26 2.41 -18.03
CA VAL A 417 20.41 1.63 -17.59
C VAL A 417 20.13 0.14 -17.39
N GLY A 418 18.91 -0.32 -17.71
CA GLY A 418 18.46 -1.71 -17.50
C GLY A 418 18.10 -2.05 -16.04
N GLY A 419 17.50 -3.23 -15.83
CA GLY A 419 17.04 -3.71 -14.51
C GLY A 419 15.58 -3.37 -14.19
N ALA A 420 15.15 -3.64 -12.94
CA ALA A 420 13.76 -3.46 -12.51
C ALA A 420 13.29 -2.00 -12.51
N ASN A 421 14.22 -1.06 -12.27
CA ASN A 421 13.99 0.39 -12.33
C ASN A 421 15.01 1.02 -13.30
N PRO A 422 14.76 0.96 -14.62
CA PRO A 422 15.80 1.25 -15.60
C PRO A 422 16.08 2.75 -15.81
N TYR A 423 15.17 3.66 -15.44
CA TYR A 423 15.27 5.07 -15.83
C TYR A 423 15.99 5.92 -14.78
N ARG A 424 16.88 6.81 -15.22
CA ARG A 424 17.56 7.81 -14.37
C ARG A 424 17.58 9.16 -15.06
N LEU A 425 17.32 10.22 -14.30
CA LEU A 425 17.58 11.59 -14.74
C LEU A 425 19.07 11.89 -14.58
N VAL A 426 19.67 12.46 -15.60
CA VAL A 426 21.02 13.00 -15.60
C VAL A 426 20.93 14.48 -15.92
N ILE A 427 21.47 15.31 -15.03
CA ILE A 427 21.65 16.74 -15.26
C ILE A 427 23.13 17.06 -15.38
N LYS A 428 23.49 17.92 -16.33
CA LYS A 428 24.87 18.35 -16.56
C LYS A 428 24.95 19.87 -16.82
N SER A 429 25.91 20.57 -16.22
CA SER A 429 26.21 21.96 -16.59
C SER A 429 26.58 22.03 -18.08
N ALA A 430 26.23 23.07 -18.83
CA ALA A 430 26.55 23.16 -20.27
C ALA A 430 28.07 23.29 -20.51
N GLU A 431 28.72 24.10 -19.68
CA GLU A 431 30.13 24.45 -19.75
C GLU A 431 30.92 23.86 -18.59
N THR A 432 32.26 23.84 -18.73
CA THR A 432 33.18 23.51 -17.65
C THR A 432 33.53 24.76 -16.83
N GLY A 433 33.88 24.60 -15.56
CA GLY A 433 34.38 25.69 -14.73
C GLY A 433 34.07 25.52 -13.26
N GLU A 434 34.88 26.11 -12.38
CA GLU A 434 34.70 26.05 -10.91
C GLU A 434 33.37 26.67 -10.44
N SER A 435 32.81 27.59 -11.20
CA SER A 435 31.54 28.27 -10.90
C SER A 435 30.30 27.52 -11.39
N ASN A 436 30.47 26.39 -12.09
CA ASN A 436 29.39 25.54 -12.58
C ASN A 436 29.20 24.34 -11.66
#